data_AF-A0A8E0M820-F1
#
_entry.id   AF-A0A8E0M820-F1
#
_cell.length_a   1.000
_cell.length_b   1.000
_cell.length_c   1.000
_cell.angle_alpha   90.00
_cell.angle_beta   90.00
_cell.angle_gamma   90.00
#
_symmetry.space_group_name_H-M   'P 1'
#
loop_
_entity.id
_entity.type
_entity.pdbx_description
1 polymer ?
#
loop_
_entity_poly.entity_id
_entity_poly.type
_entity_poly.pdbx_seq_one_letter_code
_entity_poly.pdbx_strand_id
1 'polypeptide(L)'
;MNTDRLYQHGTLAMLVPGLFAGTQKIEELLQHGNTGIGTLTGLDGELVIIDSKVYQVNAQGAVREVGSEEEVPFANVHYQADKSVGKLQGLDLSGF
;
A
#
# COMPACT_ATOMS: atom_id res chain seq x y z
N MET A 1 -11.01 14.63 7.40
CA MET A 1 -10.96 13.52 6.42
C MET A 1 -11.91 12.42 6.88
N ASN A 2 -12.51 11.67 5.97
CA ASN A 2 -13.43 10.57 6.31
C ASN A 2 -12.61 9.29 6.52
N THR A 3 -12.78 8.65 7.68
CA THR A 3 -12.02 7.47 8.13
C THR A 3 -12.81 6.17 7.98
N ASP A 4 -14.07 6.25 7.54
CA ASP A 4 -14.96 5.11 7.28
C ASP A 4 -14.94 4.69 5.80
N ARG A 5 -13.95 5.17 5.04
CA ARG A 5 -13.82 4.92 3.60
C ARG A 5 -12.47 4.29 3.29
N LEU A 6 -12.53 3.15 2.63
CA LEU A 6 -11.40 2.58 1.89
C LEU A 6 -11.45 3.11 0.46
N TYR A 7 -10.34 3.68 0.01
CA TYR A 7 -10.12 4.00 -1.39
C TYR A 7 -9.29 2.89 -2.02
N GLN A 8 -9.73 2.38 -3.16
CA GLN A 8 -9.01 1.40 -3.95
C GLN A 8 -8.77 1.94 -5.35
N HIS A 9 -7.51 1.89 -5.78
CA HIS A 9 -7.11 2.05 -7.17
C HIS A 9 -6.95 0.68 -7.83
N GLY A 10 -7.44 0.55 -9.07
CA GLY A 10 -7.44 -0.73 -9.79
C GLY A 10 -8.35 -1.79 -9.15
N THR A 11 -8.28 -3.01 -9.69
CA THR A 11 -8.97 -4.17 -9.10
C THR A 11 -8.07 -5.40 -9.19
N LEU A 12 -8.22 -6.34 -8.26
CA LEU A 12 -7.53 -7.64 -8.36
C LEU A 12 -7.82 -8.35 -9.68
N ALA A 13 -9.04 -8.20 -10.21
CA ALA A 13 -9.43 -8.76 -11.50
C ALA A 13 -8.61 -8.19 -12.69
N MET A 14 -8.05 -6.99 -12.57
CA MET A 14 -7.14 -6.43 -13.57
C MET A 14 -5.72 -6.99 -13.46
N LEU A 15 -5.28 -7.38 -12.26
CA LEU A 15 -3.96 -7.99 -12.07
C LEU A 15 -3.90 -9.41 -12.64
N VAL A 16 -4.99 -10.19 -12.54
CA VAL A 16 -5.05 -11.58 -13.05
C VAL A 16 -4.63 -11.72 -14.53
N PRO A 17 -5.11 -10.89 -15.48
CA PRO A 17 -4.67 -10.94 -16.87
C PRO A 17 -3.33 -10.24 -17.15
N GLY A 18 -2.64 -9.72 -16.13
CA GLY A 18 -1.33 -9.08 -16.29
C GLY A 18 -1.36 -7.58 -16.59
N LEU A 19 -2.43 -6.86 -16.24
CA LEU A 19 -2.49 -5.40 -16.39
C LEU A 19 -1.70 -4.72 -15.26
N PHE A 20 -0.38 -4.74 -15.38
CA PHE A 20 0.55 -4.23 -14.37
C PHE A 20 1.04 -2.81 -14.65
N ALA A 21 0.57 -2.16 -15.72
CA ALA A 21 0.92 -0.77 -15.99
C ALA A 21 0.31 0.14 -14.91
N GLY A 22 1.13 1.02 -14.34
CA GLY A 22 0.64 2.04 -13.42
C GLY A 22 -0.33 2.99 -14.10
N THR A 23 -1.37 3.39 -13.37
CA THR A 23 -2.42 4.27 -13.90
C THR A 23 -2.82 5.39 -12.93
N GLN A 24 -2.17 5.46 -11.77
CA GLN A 24 -2.32 6.55 -10.81
C GLN A 24 -0.98 6.82 -10.14
N LYS A 25 -0.62 8.09 -10.00
CA LYS A 25 0.59 8.51 -9.29
C LYS A 25 0.43 8.38 -7.78
N ILE A 26 1.54 8.19 -7.08
CA ILE A 26 1.57 8.19 -5.61
C ILE A 26 1.02 9.49 -5.03
N GLU A 27 1.35 10.66 -5.59
CA GLU A 27 0.82 11.93 -5.10
C GLU A 27 -0.72 12.03 -5.17
N GLU A 28 -1.33 11.44 -6.19
CA GLU A 28 -2.78 11.40 -6.37
C GLU A 28 -3.41 10.38 -5.41
N LEU A 29 -2.79 9.21 -5.28
CA LEU A 29 -3.22 8.16 -4.35
C LEU A 29 -3.29 8.70 -2.90
N LEU A 30 -2.28 9.46 -2.47
CA LEU A 30 -2.19 10.02 -1.12
C LEU A 30 -3.25 11.10 -0.82
N GLN A 31 -3.97 11.61 -1.82
CA GLN A 31 -5.13 12.46 -1.60
C GLN A 31 -6.32 11.67 -1.03
N HIS A 32 -6.28 10.35 -1.11
CA HIS A 32 -7.37 9.47 -0.68
C HIS A 32 -7.10 8.74 0.64
N GLY A 33 -5.88 8.79 1.17
CA GLY A 33 -5.51 8.16 2.43
C GLY A 33 -4.03 8.35 2.76
N ASN A 34 -3.66 8.10 4.00
CA ASN A 34 -2.28 8.20 4.49
C ASN A 34 -1.67 6.86 4.89
N THR A 35 -2.47 5.78 4.85
CA THR A 35 -2.08 4.44 5.27
C THR A 35 -2.71 3.39 4.38
N GLY A 36 -1.95 2.36 4.02
CA GLY A 36 -2.40 1.39 3.03
C GLY A 36 -1.32 0.43 2.54
N ILE A 37 -1.70 -0.34 1.53
CA ILE A 37 -0.85 -1.34 0.86
C ILE A 37 -1.14 -1.35 -0.65
N GLY A 38 -0.22 -1.90 -1.44
CA GLY A 38 -0.38 -2.00 -2.90
C GLY A 38 0.84 -2.58 -3.57
N THR A 39 1.01 -2.28 -4.85
CA THR A 39 2.20 -2.63 -5.65
C THR A 39 2.51 -1.51 -6.64
N LEU A 40 3.67 -1.55 -7.29
CA LEU A 40 4.10 -0.59 -8.31
C LEU A 40 3.88 -1.13 -9.73
N THR A 41 4.04 -0.23 -10.71
CA THR A 41 4.13 -0.59 -12.12
C THR A 41 5.03 -1.80 -12.33
N GLY A 42 4.54 -2.78 -13.11
CA GLY A 42 5.26 -4.02 -13.40
C GLY A 42 5.17 -5.08 -12.32
N LEU A 43 4.33 -4.88 -11.28
CA LEU A 43 4.26 -5.76 -10.11
C LEU A 43 5.61 -5.83 -9.36
N ASP A 44 6.34 -4.71 -9.36
CA ASP A 44 7.67 -4.60 -8.77
C ASP A 44 7.57 -4.51 -7.25
N GLY A 45 7.39 -5.65 -6.61
CA GLY A 45 7.35 -5.77 -5.15
C GLY A 45 6.08 -5.22 -4.52
N GLU A 46 6.15 -5.09 -3.20
CA GLU A 46 5.03 -4.72 -2.34
C GLU A 46 5.17 -3.28 -1.83
N LEU A 47 4.05 -2.58 -1.74
CA LEU A 47 3.98 -1.24 -1.14
C LEU A 47 3.43 -1.31 0.28
N VAL A 48 4.09 -0.57 1.17
CA VAL A 48 3.62 -0.27 2.52
C VAL A 48 3.55 1.24 2.67
N ILE A 49 2.37 1.75 3.04
CA ILE A 49 2.10 3.18 3.17
C ILE A 49 1.80 3.47 4.64
N ILE A 50 2.60 4.33 5.26
CA ILE A 50 2.50 4.70 6.69
C ILE A 50 2.78 6.19 6.82
N ASP A 51 1.87 6.92 7.46
CA ASP A 51 2.00 8.37 7.69
C ASP A 51 2.34 9.16 6.42
N SER A 52 1.65 8.84 5.32
CA SER A 52 1.85 9.41 3.98
C SER A 52 3.24 9.17 3.36
N LYS A 53 4.06 8.32 3.96
CA LYS A 53 5.30 7.82 3.35
C LYS A 53 5.04 6.47 2.71
N VAL A 54 5.59 6.28 1.51
CA VAL A 54 5.39 5.07 0.72
C VAL A 54 6.71 4.34 0.60
N TYR A 55 6.73 3.07 0.98
CA TYR A 55 7.89 2.21 0.92
C TYR A 55 7.63 1.04 -0.01
N GLN A 56 8.61 0.73 -0.87
CA GLN A 56 8.64 -0.48 -1.67
C GLN A 56 9.53 -1.50 -0.97
N VAL A 57 9.05 -2.74 -0.85
CA VAL A 57 9.89 -3.92 -0.57
C VAL A 57 9.97 -4.75 -1.84
N ASN A 58 11.15 -4.83 -2.45
CA ASN A 58 11.32 -5.56 -3.70
C ASN A 58 11.58 -7.06 -3.48
N ALA A 59 11.68 -7.83 -4.56
CA ALA A 59 11.90 -9.28 -4.52
C ALA A 59 13.23 -9.71 -3.86
N GLN A 60 14.19 -8.79 -3.69
CA GLN A 60 15.45 -9.02 -2.99
C GLN A 60 15.37 -8.66 -1.50
N GLY A 61 14.20 -8.21 -1.03
CA GLY A 61 14.00 -7.73 0.34
C GLY A 61 14.58 -6.35 0.60
N ALA A 62 15.02 -5.62 -0.43
CA ALA A 62 15.50 -4.26 -0.27
C ALA A 62 14.32 -3.31 -0.10
N VAL A 63 14.46 -2.35 0.81
CA VAL A 63 13.44 -1.34 1.11
C VAL A 63 13.90 0.02 0.61
N ARG A 64 13.04 0.73 -0.12
CA ARG A 64 13.26 2.13 -0.50
C ARG A 64 12.00 2.97 -0.33
N GLU A 65 12.18 4.27 -0.19
CA GLU A 65 11.08 5.23 -0.31
C GLU A 65 10.70 5.42 -1.78
N VAL A 66 9.41 5.56 -2.04
CA VAL A 66 8.83 5.70 -3.37
C VAL A 66 8.52 7.19 -3.64
N GLY A 67 8.92 7.66 -4.81
CA GLY A 67 8.71 9.04 -5.25
C GLY A 67 7.26 9.35 -5.60
N SER A 68 6.91 10.63 -5.58
CA SER A 68 5.54 11.12 -5.86
C SER A 68 5.03 10.78 -7.27
N GLU A 69 5.93 10.78 -8.24
CA GLU A 69 5.62 10.56 -9.67
C GLU A 69 5.55 9.08 -10.06
N GLU A 70 5.94 8.17 -9.16
CA GLU A 70 5.82 6.75 -9.43
C GLU A 70 4.35 6.33 -9.44
N GLU A 71 4.03 5.30 -10.21
CA GLU A 71 2.65 4.92 -10.47
C GLU A 71 2.33 3.53 -9.93
N VAL A 72 1.08 3.35 -9.53
CA VAL A 72 0.53 2.09 -9.02
C VAL A 72 -0.52 1.54 -10.00
N PRO A 73 -0.52 0.23 -10.29
CA PRO A 73 -1.64 -0.43 -10.97
C PRO A 73 -2.76 -0.82 -9.98
N PHE A 74 -2.39 -0.98 -8.70
CA PHE A 74 -3.29 -1.38 -7.64
C PHE A 74 -2.79 -0.90 -6.27
N ALA A 75 -3.69 -0.25 -5.51
CA ALA A 75 -3.42 0.14 -4.14
C ALA A 75 -4.73 0.31 -3.36
N ASN A 76 -4.66 0.12 -2.05
CA ASN A 76 -5.74 0.37 -1.11
C ASN A 76 -5.23 1.33 -0.04
N VAL A 77 -5.86 2.48 0.11
CA VAL A 77 -5.52 3.48 1.13
C VAL A 77 -6.75 3.96 1.88
N HIS A 78 -6.54 4.34 3.12
CA HIS A 78 -7.54 4.99 3.94
C HIS A 78 -6.86 6.02 4.85
N TYR A 79 -7.67 6.86 5.49
CA TYR A 79 -7.19 7.71 6.58
C TYR A 79 -7.25 6.93 7.88
N GLN A 80 -6.07 6.62 8.42
CA GLN A 80 -5.93 5.84 9.64
C GLN A 80 -6.55 6.58 10.84
N ALA A 81 -7.34 5.87 11.64
CA ALA A 81 -8.00 6.38 12.84
C ALA A 81 -8.07 5.32 13.93
N ASP A 82 -6.96 4.59 14.08
CA ASP A 82 -6.87 3.44 14.96
C ASP A 82 -7.08 3.82 16.42
N LYS A 83 -7.80 2.97 17.15
CA LYS A 83 -7.90 3.04 18.60
C LYS A 83 -7.06 1.93 19.20
N SER A 84 -6.09 2.28 20.02
CA SER A 84 -5.33 1.28 20.76
C SER A 84 -6.27 0.52 21.71
N VAL A 85 -6.34 -0.80 21.53
CA VAL A 85 -7.17 -1.69 22.37
C VAL A 85 -6.33 -2.49 23.38
N GLY A 86 -5.01 -2.32 23.37
CA GLY A 86 -4.08 -3.02 24.25
C GLY A 86 -2.81 -3.46 23.52
N LYS A 87 -1.95 -4.19 24.23
CA LYS A 87 -0.77 -4.84 23.66
C LYS A 87 -1.00 -6.35 23.62
N LEU A 88 -0.76 -6.96 22.47
CA LEU A 88 -0.73 -8.42 22.36
C LEU A 88 0.51 -8.95 23.08
N GLN A 89 0.35 -10.04 23.83
CA GLN A 89 1.42 -10.73 24.56
C GLN A 89 1.28 -12.23 24.32
N GLY A 90 2.39 -12.97 24.46
CA GLY A 90 2.39 -14.44 24.30
C GLY A 90 2.16 -14.91 22.87
N LEU A 91 2.43 -14.08 21.86
CA LEU A 91 2.43 -14.49 20.46
C LEU A 91 3.64 -15.40 20.19
N ASP A 92 3.38 -16.60 19.70
CA ASP A 92 4.41 -17.45 19.09
C ASP A 92 4.42 -17.17 17.58
N LEU A 93 5.50 -16.51 17.12
CA LEU A 93 5.74 -16.22 15.72
C LEU A 93 6.91 -17.04 15.15
N SER A 94 7.34 -18.10 15.84
CA SER A 94 8.51 -18.90 15.44
C SER A 94 8.37 -19.61 14.08
N GLY A 95 7.16 -19.67 13.52
CA GLY A 95 6.87 -20.18 12.17
C GLY A 95 6.80 -19.12 11.06
N PHE A 96 7.08 -17.85 11.37
CA PHE A 96 7.22 -16.75 10.41
C PHE A 96 8.68 -16.29 10.34
#